data_AF-A0A6P1FJS5-F1
#
_entry.id   AF-A0A6P1FJS5-F1
#
_cell.length_a   1.000
_cell.length_b   1.000
_cell.length_c   1.000
_cell.angle_alpha   90.00
_cell.angle_beta   90.00
_cell.angle_gamma   90.00
#
_symmetry.space_group_name_H-M   'P 1'
#
loop_
_entity.id
_entity.type
_entity.pdbx_description
1 polymer ?
#
loop_
_entity_poly.entity_id
_entity_poly.type
_entity_poly.pdbx_seq_one_letter_code
_entity_poly.pdbx_strand_id
1 'polypeptide(L)' 'MAEFASVFSGDTAVDVAPRLNCAEVDALAGLLRAFGRDEAADLWIKEHATDDDEGDAHHTQEGIRR' A
#
# COMPACT_ATOMS: atom_id res chain seq x y z
N MET A 1 3.05 10.21 15.28
CA MET A 1 3.53 9.98 13.90
C MET A 1 4.52 8.82 13.82
N ALA A 2 5.59 8.76 14.63
CA ALA A 2 6.50 7.61 14.63
C ALA A 2 5.81 6.28 15.02
N GLU A 3 4.93 6.32 16.04
CA GLU A 3 4.13 5.14 16.43
C GLU A 3 3.17 4.69 15.31
N PHE A 4 2.49 5.65 14.66
CA PHE A 4 1.64 5.38 13.51
C PHE A 4 2.42 4.66 12.40
N ALA A 5 3.59 5.20 12.01
CA ALA A 5 4.43 4.59 10.99
C ALA A 5 4.92 3.19 11.41
N SER A 6 5.21 2.98 12.70
CA SER A 6 5.56 1.66 13.23
C SER A 6 4.42 0.65 13.13
N VAL A 7 3.19 1.04 13.51
CA VAL A 7 2.00 0.18 13.45
C VAL A 7 1.65 -0.19 12.02
N PHE A 8 1.74 0.79 11.11
CA PHE A 8 1.45 0.60 9.69
C PHE A 8 2.62 0.00 8.90
N SER A 9 3.72 -0.39 9.56
CA SER A 9 4.80 -1.16 8.91
C SER A 9 4.60 -2.68 9.00
N GLY A 10 3.46 -3.15 9.49
CA GLY A 10 3.15 -4.57 9.68
C GLY A 10 2.11 -5.11 8.69
N ASP A 11 1.57 -6.29 9.00
CA ASP A 11 0.72 -7.09 8.10
C ASP A 11 -0.65 -6.49 7.78
N THR A 12 -1.04 -5.37 8.39
CA THR A 12 -2.33 -4.71 8.16
C THR A 12 -2.51 -4.21 6.72
N ALA A 13 -1.42 -4.05 5.96
CA ALA A 13 -1.46 -3.68 4.55
C ALA A 13 -2.32 -4.66 3.71
N VAL A 14 -2.23 -5.98 3.97
CA VAL A 14 -2.93 -7.02 3.20
C VAL A 14 -4.45 -6.84 3.27
N ASP A 15 -4.97 -6.47 4.44
CA ASP A 15 -6.42 -6.31 4.64
C ASP A 15 -6.91 -4.92 4.25
N VAL A 16 -6.09 -3.89 4.46
CA VAL A 16 -6.55 -2.49 4.37
C VAL A 16 -6.22 -1.87 3.03
N ALA A 17 -5.03 -2.13 2.48
CA ALA A 17 -4.58 -1.49 1.24
C ALA A 17 -5.53 -1.72 0.05
N PRO A 18 -6.10 -2.92 -0.17
CA PRO A 18 -7.12 -3.16 -1.21
C PRO A 18 -8.35 -2.25 -1.14
N ARG A 19 -8.68 -1.74 0.06
CA ARG A 19 -9.92 -0.97 0.30
C ARG A 19 -9.71 0.54 0.19
N LEU A 20 -8.47 0.98 0.06
CA LEU A 20 -8.13 2.38 -0.15
C LEU A 20 -8.32 2.72 -1.62
N ASN A 21 -8.49 4.00 -1.94
CA ASN A 21 -8.24 4.46 -3.31
C ASN A 21 -6.74 4.77 -3.52
N CYS A 22 -6.35 4.93 -4.79
CA CYS A 22 -4.96 5.24 -5.17
C CYS A 22 -4.37 6.44 -4.40
N ALA A 23 -5.12 7.53 -4.25
CA ALA A 23 -4.62 8.72 -3.55
C ALA A 23 -4.40 8.50 -2.04
N GLU A 24 -5.25 7.68 -1.42
CA GLU A 24 -5.13 7.31 -0.02
C GLU A 24 -3.90 6.42 0.24
N VAL A 25 -3.68 5.41 -0.60
CA VAL A 25 -2.49 4.55 -0.46
C VAL A 25 -1.20 5.32 -0.75
N ASP A 26 -1.21 6.23 -1.73
CA ASP A 26 -0.07 7.08 -2.05
C ASP A 26 0.29 8.03 -0.91
N ALA A 27 -0.72 8.64 -0.30
CA ALA A 27 -0.52 9.51 0.86
C ALA A 27 0.06 8.74 2.06
N LEU A 28 -0.42 7.51 2.29
CA LEU A 28 0.07 6.63 3.35
C LEU A 28 1.52 6.17 3.07
N ALA A 29 1.82 5.74 1.85
CA ALA A 29 3.16 5.36 1.42
C ALA A 29 4.14 6.54 1.55
N GLY A 30 3.72 7.74 1.14
CA GLY A 30 4.51 8.97 1.31
C GLY A 30 4.83 9.27 2.77
N LEU A 31 3.86 9.08 3.67
CA LEU A 31 4.08 9.22 5.10
C LEU A 31 5.09 8.18 5.62
N LEU A 32 4.99 6.92 5.22
CA LEU A 32 5.92 5.87 5.64
C LEU A 32 7.36 6.16 5.16
N ARG A 33 7.53 6.59 3.92
CA ARG A 33 8.83 7.02 3.37
C ARG A 33 9.43 8.20 4.14
N ALA A 34 8.60 9.19 4.51
CA ALA A 34 9.06 10.32 5.33
C ALA A 34 9.59 9.90 6.72
N PHE A 35 9.21 8.72 7.21
CA PHE A 35 9.69 8.13 8.46
C PHE A 35 10.75 7.03 8.24
N GLY A 36 11.28 6.87 7.02
CA GLY A 36 12.30 5.88 6.67
C GLY A 36 11.76 4.44 6.74
N ARG A 37 10.51 4.23 6.33
CA ARG A 37 9.85 2.92 6.25
C ARG A 37 9.55 2.59 4.79
N ASP A 38 10.58 2.60 3.96
CA ASP A 38 10.43 2.44 2.50
C ASP A 38 9.86 1.06 2.14
N GLU A 39 10.34 -0.01 2.77
CA GLU A 39 9.82 -1.37 2.56
C GLU A 39 8.34 -1.50 2.90
N ALA A 40 7.90 -0.84 3.97
CA ALA A 40 6.49 -0.80 4.32
C ALA A 40 5.68 -0.01 3.30
N ALA A 41 6.18 1.14 2.85
CA ALA A 41 5.52 1.93 1.82
C ALA A 41 5.30 1.13 0.53
N ASP A 42 6.31 0.38 0.11
CA ASP A 42 6.24 -0.47 -1.09
C ASP A 42 5.28 -1.65 -0.89
N LEU A 43 5.21 -2.22 0.32
CA LEU A 43 4.21 -3.22 0.67
C LEU A 43 2.79 -2.66 0.54
N TRP A 44 2.53 -1.46 1.05
CA TRP A 44 1.21 -0.82 0.95
C TRP A 44 0.77 -0.62 -0.51
N ILE A 45 1.67 -0.13 -1.37
CA ILE A 45 1.38 0.03 -2.80
C ILE A 45 1.11 -1.32 -3.46
N LYS A 46 1.92 -2.33 -3.13
CA LYS A 46 1.78 -3.67 -3.70
C LYS A 46 0.46 -4.34 -3.30
N GLU A 47 0.09 -4.31 -2.02
CA GLU A 47 -1.14 -4.93 -1.54
C GLU A 47 -2.40 -4.15 -1.99
N HIS A 48 -2.27 -2.85 -2.25
CA HIS A 48 -3.34 -2.10 -2.90
C HIS A 48 -3.56 -2.55 -4.35
N ALA A 49 -2.46 -2.77 -5.09
CA ALA A 49 -2.50 -3.23 -6.48
C ALA A 49 -3.10 -4.64 -6.69
N THR A 50 -3.26 -5.45 -5.64
CA THR A 50 -3.78 -6.83 -5.76
C THR A 50 -5.29 -6.95 -5.95
N ASP A 51 -6.08 -5.92 -5.64
CA ASP A 51 -7.55 -5.92 -5.77
C ASP A 51 -8.06 -4.75 -6.63
N ASP A 52 -7.14 -4.09 -7.34
CA ASP A 52 -7.44 -2.90 -8.14
C ASP A 52 -8.14 -3.30 -9.46
N ASP A 53 -9.24 -2.61 -9.79
CA ASP A 53 -10.03 -2.86 -11.00
C ASP A 53 -9.20 -2.60 -12.28
N GLU A 54 -9.49 -3.32 -13.37
CA GLU A 54 -8.81 -3.14 -14.67
C GLU A 54 -8.87 -1.66 -15.13
N GLY A 55 -7.77 -0.92 -14.98
CA GLY A 55 -7.60 0.42 -15.54
C GLY A 55 -7.01 1.52 -14.65
N ASP A 56 -6.72 1.26 -13.37
CA ASP A 56 -6.06 2.25 -12.50
C ASP A 56 -4.52 2.13 -12.50
N ALA A 57 -3.83 3.19 -12.07
CA ALA A 57 -2.39 3.42 -12.22
C ALA A 57 -1.50 2.37 -11.54
N HIS A 58 -2.02 1.65 -10.55
CA HIS A 58 -1.31 0.61 -9.82
C HIS A 58 -1.66 -0.82 -10.26
N HIS A 59 -2.56 -0.98 -11.23
CA HIS A 59 -2.92 -2.29 -11.77
C HIS A 59 -1.69 -3.00 -12.35
N THR A 60 -1.23 -4.04 -11.65
CA THR A 60 -0.17 -4.94 -12.14
C THR A 60 -0.78 -6.29 -12.53
N GLN A 61 -0.43 -6.79 -13.72
CA GLN A 61 -0.88 -8.10 -14.21
C GLN A 61 -0.50 -9.30 -13.32
N GLU A 62 0.31 -9.11 -12.27
CA GLU A 62 0.69 -10.16 -11.32
C GLU A 62 -0.43 -10.57 -10.35
N GLY A 63 -1.49 -9.77 -10.18
CA GLY A 63 -2.68 -10.14 -9.39
C GLY A 63 -3.51 -11.30 -9.98
N ILE A 64 -3.32 -11.62 -11.27
CA ILE A 64 -4.18 -12.56 -12.02
C ILE A 64 -3.71 -14.03 -11.89
N ARG A 65 -2.58 -14.31 -11.21
CA ARG A 65 -1.97 -15.66 -11.18
C ARG A 65 -1.85 -16.30 -9.80
N ARG A 66 -2.84 -16.16 -8.92
CA ARG A 66 -2.96 -17.00 -7.72
C ARG A 66 -4.30 -17.72 -7.64
#